data_AF-A0A816A6S7-F1
#
_entry.id   AF-A0A816A6S7-F1
#
_cell.length_a   1.000
_cell.length_b   1.000
_cell.length_c   1.000
_cell.angle_alpha   90.00
_cell.angle_beta   90.00
_cell.angle_gamma   90.00
#
_symmetry.space_group_name_H-M   'P 1'
#
loop_
_entity.id
_entity.type
_entity.pdbx_description
1 polymer ?
#
loop_
_entity_poly.entity_id
_entity_poly.type
_entity_poly.pdbx_seq_one_letter_code
_entity_poly.pdbx_strand_id
1 'polypeptide(L)'
;MSDEVKADVDSQSDEINQRDEKSEELIRKLPVNDDEENELELLTPNGRETPSATSYSDIIIHKLVEGDFDLDKNYIIQKPKNLAKLFSILNKMSSSLQAEILSVLIGIMRKSERNLLACIDANIYYKLFELLNDIDDIVADLLVDILTVLTSLTINVNELKVLLRYLKTDNNVW
;
A
#
# COMPACT_ATOMS: atom_id res chain seq x y z
N MET A 1 13.63 51.14 -22.76
CA MET A 1 13.88 50.38 -21.51
C MET A 1 12.74 49.43 -21.13
N SER A 2 11.53 49.57 -21.70
CA SER A 2 10.40 48.68 -21.38
C SER A 2 10.22 47.51 -22.35
N ASP A 3 10.71 47.62 -23.59
CA ASP A 3 10.50 46.59 -24.62
C ASP A 3 11.57 45.48 -24.61
N GLU A 4 12.83 45.79 -24.31
CA GLU A 4 13.91 44.78 -24.18
C GLU A 4 13.69 43.84 -22.98
N VAL A 5 13.20 44.37 -21.85
CA VAL A 5 12.90 43.56 -20.66
C VAL A 5 11.73 42.60 -20.92
N LYS A 6 10.77 43.00 -21.76
CA LYS A 6 9.62 42.15 -22.11
C LYS A 6 10.02 41.03 -23.06
N ALA A 7 10.92 41.31 -24.02
CA ALA A 7 11.46 40.30 -24.92
C ALA A 7 12.32 39.24 -24.19
N ASP A 8 13.11 39.65 -23.20
CA ASP A 8 13.90 38.72 -22.37
C ASP A 8 13.01 37.82 -21.49
N VAL A 9 11.91 38.36 -20.94
CA VAL A 9 10.96 37.59 -20.12
C VAL A 9 10.16 36.59 -20.97
N ASP A 10 9.72 36.99 -22.16
CA ASP A 10 9.00 36.09 -23.08
C ASP A 10 9.94 34.97 -23.58
N SER A 11 11.20 35.28 -23.91
CA SER A 11 12.19 34.27 -24.31
C SER A 11 12.52 33.29 -23.18
N GLN A 12 12.59 33.74 -21.92
CA GLN A 12 12.81 32.84 -20.78
C GLN A 12 11.58 31.95 -20.50
N SER A 13 10.37 32.49 -20.69
CA SER A 13 9.12 31.75 -20.52
C SER A 13 8.98 30.64 -21.56
N ASP A 14 9.37 30.92 -22.81
CA ASP A 14 9.38 29.94 -23.89
C ASP A 14 10.43 28.83 -23.66
N GLU A 15 11.61 29.17 -23.14
CA GLU A 15 12.60 28.16 -22.76
C GLU A 15 12.16 27.28 -21.58
N ILE A 16 11.46 27.83 -20.60
CA ILE A 16 10.92 27.07 -19.46
C ILE A 16 9.82 26.13 -19.94
N ASN A 17 8.87 26.61 -20.75
CA ASN A 17 7.81 25.78 -21.32
C ASN A 17 8.37 24.63 -22.18
N GLN A 18 9.40 24.90 -22.99
CA GLN A 18 10.04 23.85 -23.79
C GLN A 18 10.80 22.82 -22.93
N ARG A 19 11.38 23.22 -21.79
CA ARG A 19 11.99 22.28 -20.84
C ARG A 19 10.95 21.44 -20.12
N ASP A 20 9.80 22.02 -19.76
CA ASP A 20 8.71 21.32 -19.10
C ASP A 20 8.03 20.30 -20.04
N GLU A 21 7.76 20.68 -21.29
CA GLU A 21 7.23 19.75 -22.30
C GLU A 21 8.19 18.59 -22.57
N LYS A 22 9.50 18.86 -22.64
CA LYS A 22 10.52 17.82 -22.83
C LYS A 22 10.64 16.90 -21.61
N SER A 23 10.41 17.42 -20.41
CA SER A 23 10.40 16.66 -19.15
C SER A 23 9.19 15.74 -19.07
N GLU A 24 8.01 16.25 -19.43
CA GLU A 24 6.76 15.50 -19.60
C GLU A 24 6.89 14.38 -20.64
N GLU A 25 7.52 14.66 -21.78
CA GLU A 25 7.74 13.67 -22.84
C GLU A 25 8.72 12.57 -22.41
N LEU A 26 9.75 12.92 -21.61
CA LEU A 26 10.66 11.95 -21.01
C LEU A 26 9.97 11.06 -19.97
N ILE A 27 9.05 11.60 -19.17
CA ILE A 27 8.23 10.84 -18.22
C ILE A 27 7.30 9.87 -18.96
N ARG A 28 6.68 10.30 -20.08
CA ARG A 28 5.85 9.43 -20.93
C ARG A 28 6.62 8.35 -21.68
N LYS A 29 7.93 8.55 -21.89
CA LYS A 29 8.83 7.60 -22.54
C LYS A 29 9.57 6.68 -21.56
N LEU A 30 9.40 6.87 -20.25
CA LEU A 30 9.81 5.85 -19.29
C LEU A 30 9.01 4.59 -19.62
N PRO A 31 9.65 3.42 -19.74
CA PRO A 31 8.92 2.17 -19.82
C PRO A 31 8.07 2.08 -18.55
N VAL A 32 6.77 2.30 -18.68
CA VAL A 32 5.80 1.82 -17.70
C VAL A 32 6.04 0.32 -17.67
N ASN A 33 6.54 -0.20 -16.55
CA ASN A 33 6.70 -1.64 -16.41
C ASN A 33 5.31 -2.26 -16.63
N ASP A 34 5.10 -2.91 -17.77
CA ASP A 34 3.89 -3.65 -18.11
C ASP A 34 3.55 -4.72 -17.04
N ASP A 35 4.51 -5.03 -16.16
CA ASP A 35 4.34 -5.89 -14.98
C ASP A 35 3.52 -5.24 -13.85
N GLU A 36 3.59 -3.92 -13.64
CA GLU A 36 2.82 -3.25 -12.56
C GLU A 36 1.33 -3.11 -12.91
N GLU A 37 1.00 -2.92 -14.19
CA GLU A 37 -0.40 -2.90 -14.67
C GLU A 37 -1.03 -4.30 -14.73
N ASN A 38 -0.25 -5.36 -14.97
CA ASN A 38 -0.77 -6.74 -14.96
C ASN A 38 -1.11 -7.24 -13.55
N GLU A 39 -0.39 -6.83 -12.51
CA GLU A 39 -0.75 -7.15 -11.12
C GLU A 39 -2.03 -6.42 -10.66
N LEU A 40 -2.32 -5.26 -11.26
CA LEU A 40 -3.56 -4.48 -11.10
C LEU A 40 -4.80 -5.24 -11.63
N GLU A 41 -4.63 -6.06 -12.66
CA GLU A 41 -5.69 -6.88 -13.25
C GLU A 41 -6.08 -8.10 -12.39
N LEU A 42 -5.16 -8.57 -11.54
CA LEU A 42 -5.36 -9.73 -10.66
C LEU A 42 -6.15 -9.41 -9.38
N LEU A 43 -6.34 -8.13 -9.05
CA LEU A 43 -7.10 -7.64 -7.89
C LEU A 43 -8.31 -6.78 -8.29
N THR A 44 -8.62 -6.71 -9.60
CA THR A 44 -9.80 -6.01 -10.13
C THR A 44 -10.86 -7.01 -10.62
N PRO A 45 -12.14 -6.61 -10.69
CA PRO A 45 -13.27 -7.54 -10.81
C PRO A 45 -13.51 -8.11 -12.22
N ASN A 46 -12.56 -7.96 -13.15
CA ASN A 46 -12.82 -8.28 -14.55
C ASN A 46 -12.36 -9.69 -14.91
N GLY A 47 -13.29 -10.63 -14.76
CA GLY A 47 -13.54 -11.63 -15.80
C GLY A 47 -12.56 -12.79 -15.94
N ARG A 48 -11.95 -13.29 -14.86
CA ARG A 48 -11.36 -14.64 -14.87
C ARG A 48 -12.28 -15.59 -14.10
N GLU A 49 -12.77 -16.61 -14.81
CA GLU A 49 -13.56 -17.70 -14.25
C GLU A 49 -12.86 -18.24 -13.00
N THR A 50 -13.50 -18.06 -11.85
CA THR A 50 -13.04 -18.62 -10.58
C THR A 50 -13.09 -20.15 -10.69
N PRO A 51 -12.07 -20.89 -10.22
CA PRO A 51 -12.24 -22.29 -9.90
C PRO A 51 -13.47 -22.44 -8.98
N SER A 52 -14.41 -23.27 -9.39
CA SER A 52 -15.69 -23.53 -8.72
C SER A 52 -15.57 -23.51 -7.18
N ALA A 53 -16.15 -22.47 -6.54
CA ALA A 53 -16.41 -22.29 -5.10
C ALA A 53 -15.47 -21.40 -4.25
N THR A 54 -14.41 -20.78 -4.79
CA THR A 54 -13.55 -19.87 -4.01
C THR A 54 -14.12 -18.44 -3.98
N SER A 55 -14.29 -17.84 -2.79
CA SER A 55 -14.79 -16.46 -2.65
C SER A 55 -13.78 -15.45 -3.20
N TYR A 56 -14.24 -14.27 -3.63
CA TYR A 56 -13.33 -13.21 -4.09
C TYR A 56 -12.41 -12.70 -2.97
N SER A 57 -12.90 -12.71 -1.74
CA SER A 57 -12.11 -12.46 -0.53
C SER A 57 -10.94 -13.46 -0.42
N ASP A 58 -11.19 -14.76 -0.60
CA ASP A 58 -10.18 -15.81 -0.54
C ASP A 58 -9.07 -15.56 -1.56
N ILE A 59 -9.42 -15.20 -2.80
CA ILE A 59 -8.44 -14.89 -3.86
C ILE A 59 -7.49 -13.77 -3.40
N ILE A 60 -8.04 -12.70 -2.84
CA ILE A 60 -7.26 -11.58 -2.32
C ILE A 60 -6.34 -12.05 -1.20
N ILE A 61 -6.86 -12.81 -0.23
CA ILE A 61 -6.06 -13.28 0.91
C ILE A 61 -4.97 -14.25 0.44
N HIS A 62 -5.25 -15.15 -0.49
CA HIS A 62 -4.27 -16.09 -1.07
C HIS A 62 -3.12 -15.33 -1.75
N LYS A 63 -3.42 -14.19 -2.38
CA LYS A 63 -2.40 -13.30 -2.97
C LYS A 63 -1.55 -12.56 -1.94
N LEU A 64 -2.05 -12.31 -0.73
CA LEU A 64 -1.27 -11.69 0.36
C LEU A 64 -0.23 -12.67 0.93
N VAL A 65 -0.60 -13.95 1.05
CA VAL A 65 0.24 -15.00 1.65
C VAL A 65 1.05 -15.82 0.63
N GLU A 66 0.93 -15.51 -0.66
CA GLU A 66 1.56 -16.24 -1.77
C GLU A 66 1.24 -17.76 -1.79
N GLY A 67 -0.04 -18.10 -1.68
CA GLY A 67 -0.51 -19.48 -1.76
C GLY A 67 -1.90 -19.62 -1.16
N ASP A 68 -2.37 -20.85 -0.99
CA ASP A 68 -3.66 -21.10 -0.36
C ASP A 68 -3.61 -20.63 1.10
N PHE A 69 -4.51 -19.73 1.46
CA PHE A 69 -4.61 -19.25 2.82
C PHE A 69 -5.12 -20.36 3.72
N ASP A 70 -4.37 -20.62 4.79
CA ASP A 70 -4.77 -21.52 5.86
C ASP A 70 -4.35 -20.83 7.15
N LEU A 71 -5.32 -20.61 8.03
CA LEU A 71 -5.08 -19.84 9.24
C LEU A 71 -3.96 -20.44 10.08
N ASP A 72 -3.75 -21.76 10.05
CA ASP A 72 -2.74 -22.47 10.85
C ASP A 72 -1.44 -22.75 10.09
N LYS A 73 -1.48 -22.88 8.76
CA LYS A 73 -0.32 -23.28 7.95
C LYS A 73 0.27 -22.15 7.11
N ASN A 74 -0.57 -21.32 6.49
CA ASN A 74 -0.16 -20.31 5.53
C ASN A 74 -0.92 -18.99 5.74
N TYR A 75 -0.50 -18.26 6.77
CA TYR A 75 -1.10 -17.00 7.20
C TYR A 75 -0.09 -15.85 7.22
N ILE A 76 1.15 -16.06 6.79
CA ILE A 76 2.18 -15.03 6.81
C ILE A 76 2.03 -14.14 5.56
N ILE A 77 1.93 -12.83 5.75
CA ILE A 77 1.88 -11.86 4.64
C ILE A 77 3.28 -11.81 4.01
N GLN A 78 3.42 -12.36 2.81
CA GLN A 78 4.67 -12.42 2.08
C GLN A 78 4.87 -11.19 1.19
N LYS A 79 3.78 -10.57 0.74
CA LYS A 79 3.80 -9.40 -0.16
C LYS A 79 3.16 -8.16 0.48
N PRO A 80 3.93 -7.35 1.23
CA PRO A 80 3.47 -6.05 1.73
C PRO A 80 2.95 -5.11 0.64
N LYS A 81 3.51 -5.17 -0.57
CA LYS A 81 3.02 -4.38 -1.73
C LYS A 81 1.57 -4.72 -2.10
N ASN A 82 1.19 -6.00 -2.05
CA ASN A 82 -0.18 -6.43 -2.32
C ASN A 82 -1.14 -5.93 -1.23
N LEU A 83 -0.69 -5.91 0.02
CA LEU A 83 -1.45 -5.35 1.13
C LEU A 83 -1.66 -3.84 0.95
N ALA A 84 -0.59 -3.11 0.62
CA ALA A 84 -0.66 -1.68 0.31
C ALA A 84 -1.64 -1.40 -0.84
N LYS A 85 -1.64 -2.27 -1.86
CA LYS A 85 -2.55 -2.17 -3.00
C LYS A 85 -4.00 -2.44 -2.63
N LEU A 86 -4.26 -3.48 -1.83
CA LEU A 86 -5.60 -3.82 -1.33
C LEU A 86 -6.27 -2.61 -0.69
N PHE A 87 -5.58 -1.93 0.23
CA PHE A 87 -6.12 -0.72 0.89
C PHE A 87 -6.37 0.43 -0.08
N SER A 88 -5.56 0.56 -1.14
CA SER A 88 -5.76 1.61 -2.18
C SER A 88 -6.93 1.35 -3.13
N ILE A 89 -7.51 0.14 -3.15
CA ILE A 89 -8.69 -0.19 -3.95
C ILE A 89 -9.90 -0.57 -3.08
N LEU A 90 -9.75 -0.53 -1.75
CA LEU A 90 -10.76 -1.00 -0.81
C LEU A 90 -12.08 -0.23 -0.96
N ASN A 91 -12.01 1.09 -1.12
CA ASN A 91 -13.17 1.96 -1.35
C ASN A 91 -13.91 1.70 -2.68
N LYS A 92 -13.33 0.94 -3.61
CA LYS A 92 -13.99 0.54 -4.87
C LYS A 92 -14.79 -0.75 -4.72
N MET A 93 -14.67 -1.45 -3.59
CA MET A 93 -15.37 -2.71 -3.31
C MET A 93 -16.69 -2.44 -2.60
N SER A 94 -17.64 -3.38 -2.66
CA SER A 94 -18.86 -3.30 -1.83
C SER A 94 -18.54 -3.42 -0.34
N SER A 95 -19.28 -2.75 0.53
CA SER A 95 -19.06 -2.76 1.99
C SER A 95 -19.08 -4.18 2.59
N SER A 96 -19.86 -5.10 2.02
CA SER A 96 -19.86 -6.52 2.43
C SER A 96 -18.51 -7.21 2.17
N LEU A 97 -17.94 -7.01 0.98
CA LEU A 97 -16.64 -7.59 0.61
C LEU A 97 -15.49 -6.95 1.41
N GLN A 98 -15.56 -5.63 1.61
CA GLN A 98 -14.61 -4.92 2.48
C GLN A 98 -14.63 -5.53 3.89
N ALA A 99 -15.82 -5.71 4.47
CA ALA A 99 -15.96 -6.27 5.81
C ALA A 99 -15.41 -7.69 5.93
N GLU A 100 -15.67 -8.55 4.94
CA GLU A 100 -15.15 -9.92 4.90
C GLU A 100 -13.61 -9.94 4.88
N ILE A 101 -13.00 -9.18 3.96
CA ILE A 101 -11.55 -9.10 3.82
C ILE A 101 -10.91 -8.52 5.08
N LEU A 102 -11.42 -7.40 5.59
CA LEU A 102 -10.87 -6.74 6.77
C LEU A 102 -10.98 -7.62 8.02
N SER A 103 -12.09 -8.35 8.19
CA SER A 103 -12.27 -9.27 9.31
C SER A 103 -11.24 -10.40 9.32
N VAL A 104 -10.99 -11.00 8.15
CA VAL A 104 -9.95 -12.03 8.00
C VAL A 104 -8.57 -11.43 8.22
N LEU A 105 -8.31 -10.24 7.68
CA LEU A 105 -7.03 -9.55 7.82
C LEU A 105 -6.73 -9.21 9.29
N ILE A 106 -7.70 -8.75 10.06
CA ILE A 106 -7.56 -8.52 11.52
C ILE A 106 -7.09 -9.81 12.21
N GLY A 107 -7.69 -10.95 11.87
CA GLY A 107 -7.29 -12.26 12.38
C GLY A 107 -5.84 -12.62 12.01
N ILE A 108 -5.46 -12.40 10.75
CA ILE A 108 -4.09 -12.62 10.24
C ILE A 108 -3.08 -11.75 10.99
N MET A 109 -3.39 -10.47 11.16
CA MET A 109 -2.53 -9.49 11.83
C MET A 109 -2.29 -9.85 13.29
N ARG A 110 -3.34 -10.24 14.02
CA ARG A 110 -3.22 -10.66 15.44
C ARG A 110 -2.40 -11.94 15.62
N LYS A 111 -2.33 -12.80 14.60
CA LYS A 111 -1.67 -14.11 14.70
C LYS A 111 -0.15 -14.04 14.59
N SER A 112 0.42 -12.95 14.05
CA SER A 112 1.87 -12.85 13.85
C SER A 112 2.40 -11.43 13.92
N GLU A 113 3.43 -11.24 14.73
CA GLU A 113 4.22 -10.00 14.73
C GLU A 113 4.83 -9.72 13.34
N ARG A 114 5.21 -10.77 12.59
CA ARG A 114 5.68 -10.61 11.20
C ARG A 114 4.61 -10.02 10.29
N ASN A 115 3.34 -10.37 10.49
CA ASN A 115 2.23 -9.79 9.72
C ASN A 115 2.01 -8.33 10.08
N LEU A 116 2.17 -7.97 11.35
CA LEU A 116 2.15 -6.58 11.78
C LEU A 116 3.31 -5.79 11.15
N LEU A 117 4.52 -6.35 11.10
CA LEU A 117 5.67 -5.69 10.46
C LEU A 117 5.42 -5.50 8.95
N ALA A 118 4.85 -6.52 8.28
CA ALA A 118 4.44 -6.39 6.89
C ALA A 118 3.40 -5.28 6.67
N CYS A 119 2.53 -5.00 7.65
CA CYS A 119 1.61 -3.87 7.60
C CYS A 119 2.32 -2.51 7.76
N ILE A 120 3.40 -2.45 8.56
CA ILE A 120 4.25 -1.25 8.65
C ILE A 120 4.95 -1.02 7.31
N ASP A 121 5.55 -2.05 6.72
CA ASP A 121 6.23 -1.98 5.42
C ASP A 121 5.28 -1.55 4.30
N ALA A 122 4.01 -1.94 4.40
CA ALA A 122 2.93 -1.54 3.50
C ALA A 122 2.36 -0.13 3.76
N ASN A 123 2.89 0.62 4.73
CA ASN A 123 2.44 1.97 5.11
C ASN A 123 0.94 2.04 5.46
N ILE A 124 0.42 1.02 6.14
CA ILE A 124 -1.04 0.87 6.35
C ILE A 124 -1.64 1.99 7.20
N TYR A 125 -0.91 2.55 8.17
CA TYR A 125 -1.39 3.69 8.96
C TYR A 125 -1.85 4.87 8.11
N TYR A 126 -1.07 5.25 7.09
CA TYR A 126 -1.41 6.37 6.22
C TYR A 126 -2.66 6.06 5.39
N LYS A 127 -2.75 4.84 4.85
CA LYS A 127 -3.90 4.40 4.05
C LYS A 127 -5.20 4.32 4.87
N LEU A 128 -5.10 3.91 6.15
CA LEU A 128 -6.24 3.89 7.05
C LEU A 128 -6.82 5.30 7.26
N PHE A 129 -5.96 6.30 7.43
CA PHE A 129 -6.40 7.69 7.60
C PHE A 129 -7.04 8.27 6.35
N GLU A 130 -6.59 7.86 5.16
CA GLU A 130 -7.24 8.26 3.90
C GLU A 130 -8.65 7.67 3.79
N LEU A 131 -8.82 6.39 4.15
CA LEU A 131 -10.09 5.67 4.03
C LEU A 131 -11.14 6.09 5.04
N LEU A 132 -10.75 6.42 6.28
CA LEU A 132 -11.68 6.79 7.35
C LEU A 132 -12.53 8.04 7.07
N ASN A 133 -12.16 8.85 6.07
CA ASN A 133 -12.91 10.06 5.72
C ASN A 133 -14.16 9.79 4.85
N ASP A 134 -14.28 8.61 4.24
CA ASP A 134 -15.23 8.37 3.14
C ASP A 134 -15.81 6.93 3.15
N ILE A 135 -16.03 6.34 4.34
CA ILE A 135 -16.43 4.94 4.47
C ILE A 135 -17.62 4.71 5.41
N ASP A 136 -18.40 3.66 5.16
CA ASP A 136 -19.57 3.28 5.96
C ASP A 136 -19.20 2.88 7.39
N ASP A 137 -20.10 3.14 8.36
CA ASP A 137 -19.89 2.90 9.80
C ASP A 137 -19.35 1.51 10.14
N ILE A 138 -19.89 0.44 9.52
CA ILE A 138 -19.45 -0.94 9.76
C ILE A 138 -17.99 -1.14 9.35
N VAL A 139 -17.59 -0.55 8.24
CA VAL A 139 -16.21 -0.66 7.76
C VAL A 139 -15.28 0.21 8.60
N ALA A 140 -15.74 1.40 9.01
CA ALA A 140 -15.00 2.27 9.91
C ALA A 140 -14.63 1.56 11.22
N ASP A 141 -15.56 0.81 11.82
CA ASP A 141 -15.29 0.00 13.01
C ASP A 141 -14.17 -1.03 12.77
N LEU A 142 -14.17 -1.70 11.61
CA LEU A 142 -13.11 -2.64 11.24
C LEU A 142 -11.77 -1.94 10.99
N LEU A 143 -11.75 -0.74 10.40
CA LEU A 143 -10.53 0.06 10.25
C LEU A 143 -9.97 0.49 11.61
N VAL A 144 -10.83 0.83 12.57
CA VAL A 144 -10.45 1.13 13.96
C VAL A 144 -9.89 -0.11 14.66
N ASP A 145 -10.44 -1.30 14.42
CA ASP A 145 -9.88 -2.55 14.92
C ASP A 145 -8.49 -2.81 14.34
N ILE A 146 -8.28 -2.55 13.06
CA ILE A 146 -6.95 -2.65 12.44
C ILE A 146 -5.97 -1.67 13.08
N LEU A 147 -6.36 -0.41 13.30
CA LEU A 147 -5.53 0.56 14.01
C LEU A 147 -5.14 0.03 15.40
N THR A 148 -6.11 -0.50 16.15
CA THR A 148 -5.90 -1.07 17.49
C THR A 148 -4.90 -2.22 17.44
N VAL A 149 -5.03 -3.13 16.46
CA VAL A 149 -4.08 -4.22 16.26
C VAL A 149 -2.69 -3.71 15.91
N LEU A 150 -2.57 -2.72 15.04
CA LEU A 150 -1.27 -2.14 14.70
C LEU A 150 -0.61 -1.47 15.90
N THR A 151 -1.37 -0.81 16.78
CA THR A 151 -0.80 -0.25 18.03
C THR A 151 -0.22 -1.31 18.97
N SER A 152 -0.61 -2.59 18.84
CA SER A 152 0.00 -3.66 19.63
C SER A 152 1.44 -3.97 19.19
N LEU A 153 1.82 -3.63 17.95
CA LEU A 153 3.17 -3.82 17.44
C LEU A 153 4.13 -2.72 17.85
N THR A 154 3.64 -1.53 18.24
CA THR A 154 4.53 -0.41 18.56
C THR A 154 5.43 -0.81 19.72
N ILE A 155 6.63 -1.21 19.32
CA ILE A 155 7.71 -1.73 20.12
C ILE A 155 7.77 -0.95 21.43
N ASN A 156 7.81 -1.66 22.55
CA ASN A 156 8.21 -1.04 23.81
C ASN A 156 9.56 -0.36 23.53
N VAL A 157 9.75 0.89 23.97
CA VAL A 157 11.03 1.62 23.87
C VAL A 157 12.26 0.72 24.15
N ASN A 158 12.10 -0.31 24.99
CA ASN A 158 13.07 -1.37 25.24
C ASN A 158 13.44 -2.25 24.03
N GLU A 159 12.52 -2.73 23.20
CA GLU A 159 12.88 -3.57 22.04
C GLU A 159 13.46 -2.71 20.91
N LEU A 160 13.06 -1.43 20.80
CA LEU A 160 13.66 -0.47 19.86
C LEU A 160 15.09 -0.17 20.30
N LYS A 161 15.32 -0.03 21.61
CA LYS A 161 16.68 0.07 22.18
C LYS A 161 17.51 -1.18 21.92
N VAL A 162 16.92 -2.38 21.94
CA VAL A 162 17.63 -3.63 21.63
C VAL A 162 17.99 -3.70 20.14
N LEU A 163 17.04 -3.39 19.26
CA LEU A 163 17.27 -3.30 17.81
C LEU A 163 18.34 -2.25 17.48
N LEU A 164 18.25 -1.05 18.06
CA LEU A 164 19.26 0.02 17.91
C LEU A 164 20.63 -0.37 18.51
N ARG A 165 20.68 -1.24 19.53
CA ARG A 165 21.95 -1.78 20.07
C ARG A 165 22.58 -2.80 19.11
N TYR A 166 21.78 -3.59 18.42
CA TYR A 166 22.28 -4.52 17.39
C TYR A 166 22.65 -3.81 16.08
N LEU A 167 22.04 -2.66 15.80
CA LEU A 167 22.38 -1.78 14.68
C LEU A 167 23.56 -0.84 14.98
N LYS A 168 24.12 -0.86 16.20
CA LYS A 168 25.39 -0.16 16.47
C LYS A 168 26.53 -0.88 15.76
N THR A 169 26.88 -0.33 14.60
CA THR A 169 28.16 -0.49 13.91
C THR A 169 29.33 -0.52 14.88
N ASP A 170 30.22 -1.50 14.66
CA ASP A 170 31.54 -1.53 15.25
C ASP A 170 32.30 -0.27 14.79
N ASN A 171 32.79 0.54 15.74
CA ASN A 171 33.43 1.86 15.55
C ASN A 171 32.54 3.12 15.45
N ASN A 172 31.29 3.10 15.90
CA ASN A 172 30.58 4.33 16.31
C ASN A 172 30.36 5.38 15.18
N VAL A 173 30.31 4.96 13.92
CA VAL A 173 29.96 5.82 12.77
C VAL A 173 28.59 5.41 12.24
N TRP A 174 27.72 6.41 12.07
CA TRP A 174 26.41 6.26 11.42
C TRP A 174 26.56 6.12 9.92
#